data_AF-M0JGP0-F1
#
_entry.id   AF-M0JGP0-F1
#
_cell.length_a   1.000
_cell.length_b   1.000
_cell.length_c   1.000
_cell.angle_alpha   90.00
_cell.angle_beta   90.00
_cell.angle_gamma   90.00
#
_symmetry.space_group_name_H-M   'P 1'
#
loop_
_entity.id
_entity.type
_entity.pdbx_description
1 polymer ?
#
loop_
_entity_poly.entity_id
_entity_poly.type
_entity_poly.pdbx_seq_one_letter_code
_entity_poly.pdbx_strand_id
1 'polypeptide(L)'
;MLAAIVGAERNSYYETFGEDNAAIAITPESDLRTINIPTTGLGTDPDQDVTTTAKKRRNYSLTYQETTGDRQLHAYEVLADPSYRIDVALEDEEFYQKLHDHLEAGTSVYPPSLGKSEYLATIENVQAGQEPEPASSSGPYDIDSIVPIELADAIPQGGVAYESERSPAVMERHQGGRRTTRFDDYVFTRRSDGTVKTDAGTDVKPVSVGNRIVVFR
;
A
#
# COMPACT_ATOMS: atom_id res chain seq x y z
N MET A 1 1.10 -4.84 4.91
CA MET A 1 1.72 -4.33 6.14
C MET A 1 0.87 -4.65 7.37
N LEU A 2 -0.36 -4.13 7.49
CA LEU A 2 -1.22 -4.31 8.68
C LEU A 2 -1.45 -5.78 9.08
N ALA A 3 -1.75 -6.65 8.12
CA ALA A 3 -1.85 -8.10 8.33
C ALA A 3 -0.57 -8.74 8.91
N ALA A 4 0.61 -8.21 8.57
CA ALA A 4 1.89 -8.71 9.05
C ALA A 4 2.14 -8.30 10.51
N ILE A 5 1.66 -7.13 10.92
CA ILE A 5 1.76 -6.64 12.31
C ILE A 5 1.04 -7.60 13.26
N VAL A 6 -0.19 -8.01 12.90
CA VAL A 6 -0.98 -8.98 13.69
C VAL A 6 -0.61 -10.45 13.46
N GLY A 7 0.34 -10.73 12.55
CA GLY A 7 0.76 -12.09 12.25
C GLY A 7 -0.27 -12.94 11.52
N ALA A 8 -1.18 -12.32 10.75
CA ALA A 8 -2.19 -13.04 9.99
C ALA A 8 -1.57 -14.02 8.98
N GLU A 9 -2.23 -15.16 8.79
CA GLU A 9 -1.76 -16.15 7.83
C GLU A 9 -1.77 -15.61 6.40
N ARG A 10 -0.87 -16.14 5.58
CA ARG A 10 -0.83 -15.79 4.16
C ARG A 10 -2.17 -16.16 3.53
N ASN A 11 -2.79 -15.20 2.84
CA ASN A 11 -4.09 -15.33 2.17
C ASN A 11 -5.33 -15.45 3.06
N SER A 12 -5.24 -15.14 4.37
CA SER A 12 -6.43 -15.12 5.25
C SER A 12 -7.10 -13.75 5.37
N TYR A 13 -6.38 -12.67 5.05
CA TYR A 13 -6.79 -11.30 5.36
C TYR A 13 -7.64 -10.61 4.28
N TYR A 14 -8.02 -11.31 3.21
CA TYR A 14 -8.82 -10.72 2.12
C TYR A 14 -10.25 -10.38 2.55
N GLU A 15 -10.81 -11.14 3.50
CA GLU A 15 -12.14 -10.86 4.05
C GLU A 15 -12.08 -9.63 4.97
N THR A 16 -11.04 -9.52 5.81
CA THR A 16 -10.81 -8.37 6.69
C THR A 16 -10.62 -7.07 5.90
N PHE A 17 -9.78 -7.08 4.85
CA PHE A 17 -9.52 -5.91 4.00
C PHE A 17 -10.36 -5.93 2.71
N GLY A 18 -11.56 -6.49 2.79
CA GLY A 18 -12.55 -6.45 1.72
C GLY A 18 -13.13 -5.05 1.54
N GLU A 19 -13.74 -4.80 0.38
CA GLU A 19 -14.32 -3.51 0.02
C GLU A 19 -15.37 -3.00 1.03
N ASP A 20 -16.20 -3.90 1.55
CA ASP A 20 -17.25 -3.53 2.51
C ASP A 20 -16.81 -3.65 3.98
N ASN A 21 -15.58 -4.11 4.25
CA ASN A 21 -15.12 -4.48 5.59
C ASN A 21 -13.96 -3.64 6.11
N ALA A 22 -13.32 -2.86 5.24
CA ALA A 22 -12.23 -1.98 5.59
C ALA A 22 -12.30 -0.69 4.80
N ALA A 23 -12.00 0.41 5.48
CA ALA A 23 -11.84 1.72 4.89
C ALA A 23 -10.39 2.16 5.12
N ILE A 24 -9.65 2.45 4.03
CA ILE A 24 -8.24 2.89 4.13
C ILE A 24 -8.02 4.18 3.34
N ALA A 25 -7.44 5.17 4.00
CA ALA A 25 -6.93 6.39 3.36
C ALA A 25 -5.42 6.51 3.59
N ILE A 26 -4.71 7.01 2.57
CA ILE A 26 -3.25 7.19 2.60
C ILE A 26 -2.95 8.64 2.24
N THR A 27 -2.27 9.36 3.12
CA THR A 27 -1.82 10.73 2.91
C THR A 27 -0.29 10.76 2.89
N PRO A 28 0.36 11.18 1.79
CA PRO A 28 1.81 11.45 1.80
C PRO A 28 2.15 12.57 2.80
N GLU A 29 3.10 12.32 3.70
CA GLU A 29 3.61 13.34 4.63
C GLU A 29 4.99 13.88 4.23
N SER A 30 5.64 13.23 3.26
CA SER A 30 6.88 13.68 2.66
C SER A 30 6.73 13.81 1.15
N ASP A 31 7.62 14.57 0.53
CA ASP A 31 7.68 14.63 -0.92
C ASP A 31 8.08 13.26 -1.50
N LEU A 32 7.30 12.76 -2.45
CA LEU A 32 7.48 11.47 -3.10
C LEU A 32 8.52 11.59 -4.20
N ARG A 33 9.78 11.32 -3.85
CA ARG A 33 10.91 11.33 -4.76
C ARG A 33 11.35 9.91 -5.10
N THR A 34 11.47 9.61 -6.39
CA THR A 34 12.03 8.33 -6.84
C THR A 34 13.56 8.40 -7.01
N ILE A 35 14.23 7.30 -6.71
CA ILE A 35 15.64 7.06 -7.03
C ILE A 35 15.78 5.68 -7.68
N ASN A 36 16.76 5.56 -8.57
CA ASN A 36 17.11 4.28 -9.19
C ASN A 36 18.26 3.64 -8.41
N ILE A 37 18.06 2.40 -7.95
CA ILE A 37 19.07 1.59 -7.27
C ILE A 37 19.36 0.35 -8.13
N PRO A 38 20.41 0.39 -8.97
CA PRO A 38 20.89 -0.79 -9.68
C PRO A 38 21.40 -1.83 -8.68
N THR A 39 20.80 -3.01 -8.70
CA THR A 39 21.15 -4.13 -7.81
C THR A 39 21.49 -5.34 -8.66
N THR A 40 22.56 -6.04 -8.29
CA THR A 40 22.93 -7.30 -8.91
C THR A 40 22.33 -8.46 -8.11
N GLY A 41 21.37 -9.17 -8.71
CA GLY A 41 20.68 -10.31 -8.10
C GLY A 41 21.05 -11.64 -8.74
N LEU A 42 20.73 -12.73 -8.04
CA LEU A 42 20.68 -14.05 -8.65
C LEU A 42 19.34 -14.18 -9.38
N GLY A 43 19.35 -14.62 -10.63
CA GLY A 43 18.12 -14.79 -11.41
C GLY A 43 17.31 -15.96 -10.86
N THR A 44 16.07 -15.72 -10.42
CA THR A 44 15.20 -16.75 -9.82
C THR A 44 14.33 -17.51 -10.83
N ASP A 45 14.54 -17.28 -12.12
CA ASP A 45 13.80 -17.95 -13.18
C ASP A 45 14.29 -19.41 -13.30
N PRO A 46 13.42 -20.40 -13.03
CA PRO A 46 13.79 -21.82 -13.10
C PRO A 46 14.12 -22.29 -14.51
N ASP A 47 13.72 -21.55 -15.55
CA ASP A 47 14.02 -21.85 -16.96
C ASP A 47 15.36 -21.26 -17.43
N GLN A 48 16.07 -20.51 -16.57
CA GLN A 48 17.44 -20.04 -16.82
C GLN A 48 18.47 -21.05 -16.31
N ASP A 49 19.64 -21.13 -16.96
CA ASP A 49 20.79 -22.02 -16.68
C ASP A 49 21.47 -21.80 -15.31
N VAL A 50 20.78 -21.17 -14.36
CA VAL A 50 21.27 -20.80 -13.04
C VAL A 50 20.66 -21.65 -11.94
N THR A 51 20.02 -22.78 -12.24
CA THR A 51 19.17 -23.50 -11.27
C THR A 51 19.46 -25.01 -11.28
N THR A 52 20.23 -25.51 -10.30
CA THR A 52 20.59 -26.94 -10.16
C THR A 52 19.73 -27.62 -9.09
N THR A 53 18.95 -28.64 -9.46
CA THR A 53 18.18 -29.45 -8.50
C THR A 53 19.10 -30.49 -7.86
N ALA A 54 19.46 -30.31 -6.59
CA ALA A 54 20.43 -31.18 -5.93
C ALA A 54 19.86 -32.55 -5.56
N LYS A 55 18.71 -32.60 -4.87
CA LYS A 55 18.01 -33.85 -4.48
C LYS A 55 16.52 -33.59 -4.23
N LYS A 56 15.68 -34.58 -4.57
CA LYS A 56 14.27 -34.63 -4.18
C LYS A 56 14.17 -35.37 -2.83
N ARG A 57 13.68 -34.69 -1.78
CA ARG A 57 13.38 -35.34 -0.49
C ARG A 57 11.87 -35.27 -0.27
N ARG A 58 11.19 -36.42 -0.37
CA ARG A 58 9.72 -36.52 -0.40
C ARG A 58 9.12 -35.64 -1.52
N ASN A 59 8.25 -34.69 -1.17
CA ASN A 59 7.54 -33.80 -2.10
C ASN A 59 8.27 -32.48 -2.36
N TYR A 60 9.45 -32.26 -1.76
CA TYR A 60 10.21 -31.04 -1.92
C TYR A 60 11.42 -31.27 -2.83
N SER A 61 11.49 -30.51 -3.93
CA SER A 61 12.70 -30.34 -4.73
C SER A 61 13.54 -29.25 -4.10
N LEU A 62 14.77 -29.59 -3.70
CA LEU A 62 15.72 -28.61 -3.21
C LEU A 62 16.56 -28.13 -4.38
N THR A 63 16.41 -26.85 -4.69
CA THR A 63 17.00 -26.23 -5.87
C THR A 63 18.03 -25.20 -5.41
N TYR A 64 19.23 -25.27 -5.98
CA TYR A 64 20.33 -24.33 -5.73
C TYR A 64 20.52 -23.45 -6.94
N GLN A 65 20.98 -22.21 -6.70
CA GLN A 65 21.33 -21.32 -7.79
C GLN A 65 22.82 -21.44 -8.13
N GLU A 66 23.15 -21.59 -9.41
CA GLU A 66 24.54 -21.58 -9.88
C GLU A 66 25.07 -20.14 -9.82
N THR A 67 25.97 -19.91 -8.86
CA THR A 67 26.46 -18.56 -8.54
C THR A 67 27.68 -18.14 -9.36
N THR A 68 28.16 -19.02 -10.26
CA THR A 68 29.34 -18.81 -11.12
C THR A 68 29.00 -18.23 -12.48
N GLY A 69 27.71 -18.22 -12.87
CA GLY A 69 27.23 -17.64 -14.13
C GLY A 69 26.97 -16.14 -14.04
N ASP A 70 26.46 -15.58 -15.15
CA ASP A 70 26.13 -14.17 -15.23
C ASP A 70 25.02 -13.80 -14.25
N ARG A 71 25.22 -12.69 -13.55
CA ARG A 71 24.22 -12.15 -12.63
C ARG A 71 23.28 -11.20 -13.34
N GLN A 72 22.02 -11.19 -12.91
CA GLN A 72 21.05 -10.24 -13.46
C GLN A 72 21.22 -8.89 -12.76
N LEU A 73 21.41 -7.84 -13.57
CA LEU A 73 21.35 -6.46 -13.09
C LEU A 73 19.89 -5.99 -13.19
N HIS A 74 19.28 -5.71 -12.05
CA HIS A 74 17.96 -5.10 -11.98
C HIS A 74 18.11 -3.65 -11.55
N ALA A 75 17.57 -2.72 -12.33
CA ALA A 75 17.37 -1.35 -11.88
C ALA A 75 16.02 -1.29 -11.17
N TYR A 76 16.04 -1.14 -9.83
CA TYR A 76 14.83 -0.89 -9.06
C TYR A 76 14.62 0.61 -8.94
N GLU A 77 13.45 1.09 -9.35
CA GLU A 77 12.96 2.40 -8.93
C GLU A 77 12.34 2.26 -7.54
N VAL A 78 12.76 3.12 -6.61
CA VAL A 78 12.27 3.12 -5.23
C VAL A 78 11.99 4.55 -4.78
N LEU A 79 11.13 4.71 -3.78
CA LEU A 79 10.92 5.99 -3.12
C LEU A 79 12.02 6.25 -2.09
N ALA A 80 12.54 7.47 -2.08
CA ALA A 80 13.55 7.91 -1.13
C ALA A 80 12.89 8.57 0.08
N ASP A 81 13.15 8.02 1.26
CA ASP A 81 12.65 8.50 2.56
C ASP A 81 11.14 8.81 2.60
N PRO A 82 10.26 7.91 2.10
CA PRO A 82 8.83 8.19 2.09
C PRO A 82 8.23 8.13 3.50
N SER A 83 7.37 9.09 3.82
CA SER A 83 6.51 9.10 5.01
C SER A 83 5.04 9.17 4.61
N TYR A 84 4.21 8.39 5.30
CA TYR A 84 2.77 8.34 5.06
C TYR A 84 2.00 8.35 6.37
N ARG A 85 0.88 9.07 6.35
CA ARG A 85 -0.19 8.89 7.31
C ARG A 85 -1.20 7.92 6.72
N ILE A 86 -1.53 6.88 7.49
CA ILE A 86 -2.49 5.85 7.08
C ILE A 86 -3.64 5.87 8.08
N ASP A 87 -4.84 6.21 7.60
CA ASP A 87 -6.07 6.13 8.37
C ASP A 87 -6.78 4.84 7.99
N VAL A 88 -7.15 4.03 9.00
CA VAL A 88 -7.74 2.69 8.82
C VAL A 88 -8.93 2.54 9.73
N ALA A 89 -10.06 2.10 9.17
CA ALA A 89 -11.20 1.57 9.90
C ALA A 89 -11.51 0.15 9.43
N LEU A 90 -11.90 -0.73 10.35
CA LEU A 90 -12.16 -2.15 10.10
C LEU A 90 -13.46 -2.57 10.79
N GLU A 91 -14.28 -3.34 10.10
CA GLU A 91 -15.50 -3.96 10.64
C GLU A 91 -15.18 -5.16 11.55
N ASP A 92 -14.06 -5.85 11.31
CA ASP A 92 -13.61 -6.99 12.12
C ASP A 92 -13.03 -6.49 13.45
N GLU A 93 -13.87 -6.45 14.49
CA GLU A 93 -13.51 -5.99 15.83
C GLU A 93 -12.35 -6.79 16.45
N GLU A 94 -12.28 -8.11 16.21
CA GLU A 94 -11.21 -8.96 16.78
C GLU A 94 -9.87 -8.62 16.13
N PHE A 95 -9.85 -8.47 14.81
CA PHE A 95 -8.67 -8.05 14.09
C PHE A 95 -8.26 -6.62 14.46
N TYR A 96 -9.24 -5.71 14.53
CA TYR A 96 -9.02 -4.32 14.96
C TYR A 96 -8.35 -4.27 16.32
N GLN A 97 -8.87 -4.99 17.32
CA GLN A 97 -8.30 -4.97 18.66
C GLN A 97 -6.86 -5.49 18.68
N LYS A 98 -6.56 -6.58 17.97
CA LYS A 98 -5.19 -7.10 17.87
C LYS A 98 -4.24 -6.12 17.20
N LEU A 99 -4.70 -5.47 16.12
CA LEU A 99 -3.91 -4.46 15.42
C LEU A 99 -3.65 -3.26 16.32
N HIS A 100 -4.69 -2.76 16.99
CA HIS A 100 -4.63 -1.67 17.94
C HIS A 100 -3.62 -1.95 19.07
N ASP A 101 -3.72 -3.11 19.72
CA ASP A 101 -2.83 -3.49 20.82
C ASP A 101 -1.35 -3.53 20.38
N HIS A 102 -1.09 -4.07 19.19
CA HIS A 102 0.26 -4.08 18.63
C HIS A 102 0.77 -2.67 18.33
N LEU A 103 -0.05 -1.81 17.72
CA LEU A 103 0.31 -0.45 17.37
C LEU A 103 0.56 0.42 18.61
N GLU A 104 -0.29 0.35 19.64
CA GLU A 104 -0.08 1.06 20.91
C GLU A 104 1.18 0.59 21.63
N ALA A 105 1.44 -0.71 21.64
CA ALA A 105 2.63 -1.27 22.26
C ALA A 105 3.91 -1.07 21.43
N GLY A 106 3.82 -0.60 20.19
CA GLY A 106 4.95 -0.52 19.26
C GLY A 106 5.54 -1.88 18.91
N THR A 107 4.71 -2.93 18.88
CA THR A 107 5.11 -4.32 18.62
C THR A 107 4.54 -4.84 17.31
N SER A 108 5.11 -5.92 16.79
CA SER A 108 4.63 -6.59 15.59
C SER A 108 5.07 -8.05 15.58
N VAL A 109 4.23 -8.95 15.06
CA VAL A 109 4.62 -10.35 14.83
C VAL A 109 5.66 -10.45 13.71
N TYR A 110 5.44 -9.74 12.61
CA TYR A 110 6.40 -9.58 11.53
C TYR A 110 6.78 -8.11 11.36
N PRO A 111 8.07 -7.79 11.11
CA PRO A 111 8.51 -6.41 10.91
C PRO A 111 7.72 -5.73 9.78
N PRO A 112 7.15 -4.53 10.02
CA PRO A 112 6.45 -3.79 8.98
C PRO A 112 7.44 -3.31 7.90
N SER A 113 6.98 -3.26 6.65
CA SER A 113 7.77 -2.82 5.51
C SER A 113 6.90 -2.16 4.43
N LEU A 114 7.50 -1.24 3.66
CA LEU A 114 6.86 -0.52 2.55
C LEU A 114 7.09 -1.27 1.23
N GLY A 115 6.34 -2.34 1.05
CA GLY A 115 6.33 -3.14 -0.18
C GLY A 115 7.25 -4.37 -0.10
N LYS A 116 8.56 -4.17 -0.16
CA LYS A 116 9.55 -5.27 -0.06
C LYS A 116 10.04 -5.43 1.38
N SER A 117 10.54 -6.61 1.74
CA SER A 117 11.08 -6.92 3.08
C SER A 117 12.31 -6.09 3.46
N GLU A 118 13.04 -5.62 2.46
CA GLU A 118 14.26 -4.82 2.59
C GLU A 118 13.95 -3.36 2.94
N TYR A 119 12.72 -2.90 2.72
CA TYR A 119 12.28 -1.52 2.97
C TYR A 119 11.47 -1.47 4.27
N LEU A 120 12.15 -1.75 5.39
CA LEU A 120 11.54 -1.74 6.72
C LEU A 120 10.90 -0.38 7.02
N ALA A 121 9.75 -0.42 7.68
CA ALA A 121 9.00 0.76 8.08
C ALA A 121 9.09 0.95 9.59
N THR A 122 9.09 2.21 10.03
CA THR A 122 8.86 2.57 11.43
C THR A 122 7.46 3.18 11.53
N ILE A 123 6.71 2.81 12.56
CA ILE A 123 5.35 3.31 12.78
C ILE A 123 5.39 4.17 14.04
N GLU A 124 4.97 5.42 13.90
CA GLU A 124 4.96 6.43 14.96
C GLU A 124 3.62 7.18 14.96
N ASN A 125 3.37 7.96 16.00
CA ASN A 125 2.19 8.84 16.09
C ASN A 125 0.84 8.10 15.93
N VAL A 126 0.76 6.89 16.50
CA VAL A 126 -0.45 6.06 16.52
C VAL A 126 -1.56 6.81 17.26
N GLN A 127 -2.72 6.89 16.64
CA GLN A 127 -3.93 7.47 17.20
C GLN A 127 -5.10 6.50 16.96
N ALA A 128 -6.01 6.44 17.92
CA ALA A 128 -7.18 5.58 17.89
C ALA A 128 -8.45 6.37 18.25
N GLY A 129 -9.61 5.77 17.98
CA GLY A 129 -10.92 6.33 18.34
C GLY A 129 -11.26 7.65 17.64
N GLN A 130 -10.69 7.92 16.47
CA GLN A 130 -11.08 9.06 15.64
C GLN A 130 -12.35 8.71 14.88
N GLU A 131 -13.35 9.59 14.92
CA GLU A 131 -14.59 9.44 14.16
C GLU A 131 -14.53 10.40 12.96
N PRO A 132 -14.48 9.89 11.72
CA PRO A 132 -14.48 10.73 10.53
C PRO A 132 -15.82 11.44 10.37
N GLU A 133 -15.79 12.74 10.08
CA GLU A 133 -17.00 13.52 9.81
C GLU A 133 -17.14 13.80 8.31
N PRO A 134 -18.34 13.76 7.72
CA PRO A 134 -18.53 14.17 6.33
C PRO A 134 -17.96 15.57 6.07
N ALA A 135 -17.08 15.69 5.08
CA ALA A 135 -16.56 17.00 4.70
C ALA A 135 -17.68 17.81 4.06
N SER A 136 -17.76 19.10 4.40
CA SER A 136 -18.70 20.02 3.77
C SER A 136 -17.94 21.07 2.95
N SER A 137 -18.29 21.19 1.68
CA SER A 137 -17.79 22.26 0.81
C SER A 137 -18.94 22.81 -0.03
N SER A 138 -18.96 24.12 -0.25
CA SER A 138 -19.86 24.79 -1.20
C SER A 138 -19.29 24.82 -2.62
N GLY A 139 -18.15 24.18 -2.85
CA GLY A 139 -17.43 24.13 -4.13
C GLY A 139 -16.55 22.88 -4.22
N PRO A 140 -15.47 22.90 -5.02
CA PRO A 140 -14.52 21.81 -5.08
C PRO A 140 -13.97 21.41 -3.71
N TYR A 141 -13.60 20.15 -3.57
CA TYR A 141 -12.86 19.66 -2.41
C TYR A 141 -11.36 19.74 -2.68
N ASP A 142 -10.60 20.14 -1.67
CA ASP A 142 -9.15 19.97 -1.59
C ASP A 142 -8.90 18.77 -0.68
N ILE A 143 -8.42 17.66 -1.25
CA ILE A 143 -8.26 16.37 -0.56
C ILE A 143 -6.77 16.11 -0.33
N ASP A 144 -6.40 15.82 0.91
CA ASP A 144 -5.02 15.58 1.35
C ASP A 144 -4.57 14.14 1.05
N SER A 145 -5.50 13.18 1.07
CA SER A 145 -5.17 11.78 0.75
C SER A 145 -5.05 11.55 -0.76
N ILE A 146 -4.48 10.40 -1.09
CA ILE A 146 -4.63 9.79 -2.42
C ILE A 146 -6.14 9.59 -2.70
N VAL A 147 -6.58 9.84 -3.93
CA VAL A 147 -7.99 9.82 -4.32
C VAL A 147 -8.25 8.74 -5.39
N PRO A 148 -9.16 7.79 -5.18
CA PRO A 148 -9.46 6.71 -6.12
C PRO A 148 -10.38 7.19 -7.26
N ILE A 149 -9.83 8.01 -8.17
CA ILE A 149 -10.53 8.57 -9.35
C ILE A 149 -9.66 8.46 -10.59
N GLU A 150 -10.24 8.67 -11.77
CA GLU A 150 -9.45 8.88 -12.97
C GLU A 150 -8.80 10.27 -12.94
N LEU A 151 -7.62 10.41 -13.57
CA LEU A 151 -6.94 11.71 -13.66
C LEU A 151 -7.80 12.78 -14.35
N ALA A 152 -8.70 12.37 -15.25
CA ALA A 152 -9.63 13.25 -15.95
C ALA A 152 -10.68 13.89 -15.02
N ASP A 153 -10.97 13.28 -13.88
CA ASP A 153 -11.94 13.77 -12.90
C ASP A 153 -11.32 14.74 -11.88
N ALA A 154 -9.98 14.83 -11.84
CA ALA A 154 -9.28 15.79 -11.01
C ALA A 154 -9.28 17.18 -11.67
N ILE A 155 -9.58 18.21 -10.89
CA ILE A 155 -9.55 19.61 -11.34
C ILE A 155 -8.09 20.08 -11.36
N PRO A 156 -7.56 20.53 -12.51
CA PRO A 156 -6.19 21.04 -12.59
C PRO A 156 -5.98 22.27 -11.71
N GLN A 157 -4.86 22.30 -11.01
CA GLN A 157 -4.45 23.42 -10.16
C GLN A 157 -3.14 24.03 -10.67
N GLY A 158 -3.07 25.35 -10.70
CA GLY A 158 -1.85 26.05 -11.11
C GLY A 158 -0.68 25.72 -10.19
N GLY A 159 0.42 25.21 -10.74
CA GLY A 159 1.62 24.88 -9.98
C GLY A 159 1.59 23.54 -9.24
N VAL A 160 0.52 22.75 -9.37
CA VAL A 160 0.40 21.41 -8.77
C VAL A 160 0.52 20.37 -9.88
N ALA A 161 1.42 19.40 -9.70
CA ALA A 161 1.55 18.25 -10.58
C ALA A 161 0.84 17.05 -9.96
N TYR A 162 -0.16 16.54 -10.66
CA TYR A 162 -0.81 15.28 -10.31
C TYR A 162 -0.09 14.10 -10.97
N GLU A 163 -0.04 13.01 -10.24
CA GLU A 163 0.37 11.70 -10.72
C GLU A 163 -0.82 10.75 -10.61
N SER A 164 -0.83 9.72 -11.45
CA SER A 164 -1.85 8.67 -11.41
C SER A 164 -1.19 7.30 -11.44
N GLU A 165 -1.59 6.42 -10.54
CA GLU A 165 -1.18 5.02 -10.56
C GLU A 165 -2.41 4.11 -10.62
N ARG A 166 -2.35 3.10 -11.51
CA ARG A 166 -3.36 2.04 -11.55
C ARG A 166 -2.89 0.85 -10.75
N SER A 167 -3.58 0.54 -9.66
CA SER A 167 -3.14 -0.50 -8.72
C SER A 167 -4.27 -1.47 -8.39
N PRO A 168 -3.96 -2.74 -8.05
CA PRO A 168 -4.95 -3.67 -7.56
C PRO A 168 -5.72 -3.10 -6.37
N ALA A 169 -7.03 -3.07 -6.51
CA ALA A 169 -7.92 -2.52 -5.52
C ALA A 169 -8.46 -3.64 -4.63
N VAL A 170 -9.30 -4.49 -5.21
CA VAL A 170 -9.94 -5.59 -4.49
C VAL A 170 -9.28 -6.89 -4.90
N MET A 171 -8.99 -7.73 -3.91
CA MET A 171 -8.45 -9.06 -4.10
C MET A 171 -9.28 -10.08 -3.33
N GLU A 172 -9.43 -11.25 -3.92
CA GLU A 172 -10.03 -12.39 -3.25
C GLU A 172 -9.01 -13.52 -3.10
N ARG A 173 -9.31 -14.42 -2.17
CA ARG A 173 -8.60 -15.69 -2.05
C ARG A 173 -8.87 -16.54 -3.29
N HIS A 174 -7.81 -17.03 -3.92
CA HIS A 174 -7.91 -17.96 -5.04
C HIS A 174 -6.95 -19.14 -4.83
N GLN A 175 -7.22 -20.28 -5.46
CA GLN A 175 -6.42 -21.50 -5.30
C GLN A 175 -4.91 -21.21 -5.41
N GLY A 176 -4.17 -21.45 -4.33
CA GLY A 176 -2.72 -21.24 -4.26
C GLY A 176 -2.25 -19.79 -4.03
N GLY A 177 -3.14 -18.81 -3.90
CA GLY A 177 -2.75 -17.41 -3.73
C GLY A 177 -3.92 -16.43 -3.68
N ARG A 178 -3.85 -15.42 -4.54
CA ARG A 178 -4.81 -14.31 -4.62
C ARG A 178 -5.12 -13.98 -6.06
N ARG A 179 -6.32 -13.46 -6.29
CA ARG A 179 -6.75 -12.96 -7.59
C ARG A 179 -7.25 -11.53 -7.41
N THR A 180 -6.72 -10.62 -8.21
CA THR A 180 -7.25 -9.25 -8.28
C THR A 180 -8.59 -9.29 -9.01
N THR A 181 -9.63 -8.77 -8.37
CA THR A 181 -10.99 -8.69 -8.94
C THR A 181 -11.28 -7.30 -9.50
N ARG A 182 -10.61 -6.26 -8.98
CA ARG A 182 -10.73 -4.88 -9.44
C ARG A 182 -9.40 -4.14 -9.40
N PHE A 183 -9.19 -3.24 -10.35
CA PHE A 183 -8.12 -2.24 -10.36
C PHE A 183 -8.76 -0.87 -10.33
N ASP A 184 -8.26 0.01 -9.46
CA ASP A 184 -8.69 1.40 -9.36
C ASP A 184 -7.52 2.29 -9.81
N ASP A 185 -7.85 3.45 -10.40
CA ASP A 185 -6.89 4.53 -10.65
C ASP A 185 -6.83 5.42 -9.41
N TYR A 186 -5.61 5.80 -9.03
CA TYR A 186 -5.35 6.60 -7.84
C TYR A 186 -4.62 7.87 -8.25
N VAL A 187 -5.24 9.03 -7.99
CA VAL A 187 -4.65 10.34 -8.24
C VAL A 187 -4.07 10.88 -6.95
N PHE A 188 -2.86 11.43 -7.03
CA PHE A 188 -2.15 12.02 -5.90
C PHE A 188 -1.18 13.11 -6.35
N THR A 189 -0.64 13.86 -5.40
CA THR A 189 0.45 14.81 -5.67
C THR A 189 1.76 14.26 -5.10
N ARG A 190 2.89 14.58 -5.75
CA ARG A 190 4.21 14.19 -5.21
C ARG A 190 4.67 15.08 -4.07
N ARG A 191 4.00 16.20 -3.81
CA ARG A 191 4.39 17.09 -2.73
C ARG A 191 3.53 16.81 -1.52
N SER A 192 4.16 16.75 -0.35
CA SER A 192 3.46 16.56 0.92
C SER A 192 2.46 17.68 1.26
N ASP A 193 2.69 18.89 0.72
CA ASP A 193 1.83 20.06 0.88
C ASP A 193 0.75 20.19 -0.21
N GLY A 194 0.69 19.26 -1.16
CA GLY A 194 -0.22 19.31 -2.30
C GLY A 194 -1.50 18.50 -2.10
N THR A 195 -2.63 19.09 -2.43
CA THR A 195 -3.96 18.45 -2.41
C THR A 195 -4.40 18.03 -3.80
N VAL A 196 -5.24 17.00 -3.87
CA VAL A 196 -5.99 16.66 -5.09
C VAL A 196 -7.31 17.42 -5.04
N LYS A 197 -7.58 18.21 -6.09
CA LYS A 197 -8.84 18.94 -6.21
C LYS A 197 -9.87 18.16 -7.00
N THR A 198 -11.07 17.99 -6.45
CA THR A 198 -12.18 17.30 -7.12
C THR A 198 -13.44 18.15 -7.09
N ASP A 199 -14.34 17.93 -8.04
CA ASP A 199 -15.66 18.58 -8.01
C ASP A 199 -16.52 17.96 -6.89
N ALA A 200 -17.54 18.69 -6.43
CA ALA A 200 -18.51 18.16 -5.47
C ALA A 200 -19.40 17.06 -6.08
N GLY A 201 -19.52 17.01 -7.41
CA GLY A 201 -20.24 15.98 -8.14
C GLY A 201 -19.43 14.72 -8.49
N THR A 202 -18.12 14.70 -8.19
CA THR A 202 -17.28 13.50 -8.37
C THR A 202 -17.74 12.42 -7.39
N ASP A 203 -17.77 11.14 -7.82
CA ASP A 203 -18.19 10.00 -7.00
C ASP A 203 -17.13 9.60 -5.97
N VAL A 204 -16.83 10.52 -5.06
CA VAL A 204 -15.99 10.34 -3.89
C VAL A 204 -16.72 10.85 -2.66
N LYS A 205 -16.38 10.33 -1.49
CA LYS A 205 -16.97 10.75 -0.21
C LYS A 205 -15.86 11.28 0.70
N PRO A 206 -15.46 12.55 0.53
CA PRO A 206 -14.44 13.14 1.38
C PRO A 206 -14.96 13.28 2.81
N VAL A 207 -14.10 12.98 3.77
CA VAL A 207 -14.37 13.09 5.20
C VAL A 207 -13.22 13.81 5.89
N SER A 208 -13.53 14.52 6.97
CA SER A 208 -12.55 15.17 7.84
C SER A 208 -12.06 14.18 8.89
N VAL A 209 -10.74 14.00 8.97
CA VAL A 209 -10.05 13.27 10.03
C VAL A 209 -9.03 14.21 10.67
N GLY A 210 -9.39 14.79 11.81
CA GLY A 210 -8.63 15.88 12.43
C GLY A 210 -8.70 17.14 11.56
N ASN A 211 -7.55 17.59 11.06
CA ASN A 211 -7.43 18.75 10.17
C ASN A 211 -7.27 18.39 8.69
N ARG A 212 -7.34 17.10 8.35
CA ARG A 212 -7.14 16.59 6.97
C ARG A 212 -8.47 16.18 6.37
N ILE A 213 -8.64 16.45 5.09
CA ILE A 213 -9.72 15.92 4.26
C ILE A 213 -9.19 14.70 3.52
N VAL A 214 -9.79 13.55 3.78
CA VAL A 214 -9.34 12.28 3.20
C VAL A 214 -10.50 11.59 2.50
N VAL A 215 -10.17 10.74 1.54
CA VAL A 215 -11.12 9.80 0.92
C VAL A 215 -10.70 8.40 1.32
N PHE A 216 -11.60 7.72 2.02
CA PHE A 216 -11.47 6.29 2.24
C PHE A 216 -11.89 5.55 0.98
N ARG A 217 -11.07 4.57 0.62
CA ARG A 217 -11.47 3.50 -0.29
C ARG A 217 -12.05 2.35 0.50
#